data_AF-A0A960ULE1-F1
#
_entry.id   AF-A0A960ULE1-F1
#
_cell.length_a   1.000
_cell.length_b   1.000
_cell.length_c   1.000
_cell.angle_alpha   90.00
_cell.angle_beta   90.00
_cell.angle_gamma   90.00
#
_symmetry.space_group_name_H-M   'P 1'
#
loop_
_entity.id
_entity.type
_entity.pdbx_description
1 polymer ?
#
loop_
_entity_poly.entity_id
_entity_poly.type
_entity_poly.pdbx_seq_one_letter_code
_entity_poly.pdbx_strand_id
1 'polypeptide(L)'
;MQSNRKGLPIKGGLIILLLISISAALAAPALRVTDREFSYLARCFLDNEDTTWMWDHSEPTIQYGEKEFGTLLGAGQHLRYSSLFGCINNYAVVNIASGGADVLEGLQSLSGIPAYQERQGGGYSEEVNYYNPALIDWIADNIPSPSLQIAENLSFQRAYDVMFRRNAHILALSYAELQKNGKFRNLVEQYKNAPGNDRVAMKYTLLADAPYNDTLSSDENDQYGYNFDSGHAATFWLRRGLDDTHANVFKLLKKVFSLYDSELLKRL
;
A
#
# COMPACT_ATOMS: atom_id res chain seq x y z
N MET A 1 -42.88 65.17 -15.58
CA MET A 1 -41.91 64.98 -14.49
C MET A 1 -41.02 63.79 -14.84
N GLN A 2 -39.77 64.07 -15.19
CA GLN A 2 -38.78 63.08 -15.60
C GLN A 2 -38.26 62.31 -14.37
N SER A 3 -38.39 60.98 -14.41
CA SER A 3 -37.74 60.07 -13.45
C SER A 3 -36.59 59.38 -14.16
N ASN A 4 -35.37 59.81 -13.82
CA ASN A 4 -34.11 59.18 -14.18
C ASN A 4 -33.93 57.91 -13.33
N ARG A 5 -33.80 56.74 -13.97
CA ARG A 5 -33.09 55.59 -13.38
C ARG A 5 -32.14 54.98 -14.41
N LYS A 6 -30.86 55.29 -14.24
CA LYS A 6 -29.73 54.56 -14.83
C LYS A 6 -29.63 53.20 -14.14
N GLY A 7 -29.80 52.11 -14.89
CA GLY A 7 -29.46 50.77 -14.43
C GLY A 7 -27.94 50.55 -14.51
N LEU A 8 -27.33 50.17 -13.38
CA LEU A 8 -25.97 49.66 -13.36
C LEU A 8 -25.96 48.18 -13.82
N PRO A 9 -24.98 47.75 -14.65
CA PRO A 9 -24.77 46.34 -14.90
C PRO A 9 -24.16 45.69 -13.65
N ILE A 10 -24.92 44.79 -13.01
CA ILE A 10 -24.39 43.99 -11.89
C ILE A 10 -23.45 42.94 -12.49
N LYS A 11 -22.19 43.04 -12.05
CA LYS A 11 -21.04 42.21 -12.41
C LYS A 11 -21.31 40.73 -12.10
N GLY A 12 -21.45 39.90 -13.13
CA GLY A 12 -21.37 38.43 -13.05
C GLY A 12 -19.97 37.88 -12.75
N GLY A 13 -19.06 38.68 -12.19
CA GLY A 13 -17.67 38.32 -11.91
C GLY A 13 -17.36 37.99 -10.44
N LEU A 14 -18.29 38.24 -9.50
CA LEU A 14 -18.00 38.07 -8.07
C LEU A 14 -18.38 36.68 -7.52
N ILE A 15 -19.21 35.91 -8.22
CA ILE A 15 -19.68 34.59 -7.75
C ILE A 15 -18.71 33.46 -8.15
N ILE A 16 -17.95 33.62 -9.23
CA ILE A 16 -16.95 32.61 -9.66
C ILE A 16 -15.69 32.66 -8.77
N LEU A 17 -15.34 33.83 -8.23
CA LEU A 17 -14.21 33.95 -7.29
C LEU A 17 -14.48 33.32 -5.92
N LEU A 18 -15.74 33.30 -5.47
CA LEU A 18 -16.12 32.66 -4.19
C LEU A 18 -16.16 31.12 -4.28
N LEU A 19 -16.44 30.55 -5.46
CA LEU A 19 -16.38 29.10 -5.69
C LEU A 19 -14.95 28.58 -5.91
N ILE A 20 -14.03 29.43 -6.39
CA ILE A 20 -12.60 29.06 -6.48
C ILE A 20 -11.90 29.20 -5.12
N SER A 21 -12.35 30.12 -4.25
CA SER A 21 -11.76 30.29 -2.92
C SER A 21 -12.27 29.34 -1.84
N ILE A 22 -13.36 28.60 -2.08
CA ILE A 22 -13.87 27.57 -1.14
C ILE A 22 -13.33 26.16 -1.49
N SER A 23 -12.93 25.91 -2.74
CA SER A 23 -12.22 24.67 -3.12
C SER A 23 -10.77 24.64 -2.64
N ALA A 24 -10.23 25.80 -2.26
CA ALA A 24 -8.95 25.96 -1.59
C ALA A 24 -9.13 26.11 -0.07
N ALA A 25 -10.25 25.63 0.50
CA ALA A 25 -10.37 25.37 1.92
C ALA A 25 -9.35 24.29 2.29
N LEU A 26 -8.12 24.77 2.51
CA LEU A 26 -7.14 24.27 3.46
C LEU A 26 -7.25 22.75 3.62
N ALA A 27 -6.78 22.00 2.62
CA ALA A 27 -6.24 20.68 2.93
C ALA A 27 -5.21 20.96 4.04
N ALA A 28 -5.58 20.63 5.28
CA ALA A 28 -4.67 20.74 6.40
C ALA A 28 -3.37 20.05 5.95
N PRO A 29 -2.19 20.66 6.16
CA PRO A 29 -0.96 20.07 5.70
C PRO A 29 -0.93 18.62 6.18
N ALA A 30 -0.76 17.69 5.24
CA ALA A 30 -0.78 16.27 5.54
C ALA A 30 0.16 16.02 6.73
N LEU A 31 -0.38 15.47 7.82
CA LEU A 31 0.39 15.34 9.04
C LEU A 31 1.57 14.41 8.77
N ARG A 32 2.77 14.87 9.16
CA ARG A 32 3.94 14.00 9.17
C ARG A 32 3.85 13.12 10.40
N VAL A 33 3.92 11.81 10.20
CA VAL A 33 4.00 10.84 11.28
C VAL A 33 5.37 10.97 11.95
N THR A 34 5.38 11.14 13.25
CA THR A 34 6.57 11.29 14.08
C THR A 34 7.15 9.93 14.44
N ASP A 35 8.44 9.91 14.82
CA ASP A 35 9.11 8.70 15.32
C ASP A 35 8.34 8.04 16.48
N ARG A 36 7.77 8.85 17.39
CA ARG A 36 6.95 8.34 18.50
C ARG A 36 5.72 7.58 17.99
N GLU A 37 5.05 8.11 16.97
CA GLU A 37 3.87 7.51 16.36
C GLU A 37 4.22 6.22 15.63
N PHE A 38 5.33 6.20 14.88
CA PHE A 38 5.82 4.97 14.25
C PHE A 38 6.11 3.89 15.28
N SER A 39 6.86 4.20 16.33
CA SER A 39 7.15 3.20 17.37
C SER A 39 5.88 2.74 18.09
N TYR A 40 4.89 3.62 18.29
CA TYR A 40 3.59 3.24 18.86
C TYR A 40 2.83 2.27 17.94
N LEU A 41 2.67 2.63 16.67
CA LEU A 41 1.94 1.83 15.67
C LEU A 41 2.61 0.47 15.48
N ALA A 42 3.95 0.43 15.41
CA ALA A 42 4.70 -0.80 15.28
C ALA A 42 4.55 -1.71 16.50
N ARG A 43 4.61 -1.18 17.73
CA ARG A 43 4.36 -1.98 18.94
C ARG A 43 2.94 -2.50 18.98
N CYS A 44 1.94 -1.67 18.69
CA CYS A 44 0.54 -2.09 18.61
C CYS A 44 0.37 -3.23 17.61
N PHE A 45 0.98 -3.12 16.42
CA PHE A 45 0.97 -4.20 15.42
C PHE A 45 1.57 -5.48 16.00
N LEU A 46 2.78 -5.45 16.57
CA LEU A 46 3.40 -6.64 17.14
C LEU A 46 2.57 -7.24 18.30
N ASP A 47 1.98 -6.39 19.15
CA ASP A 47 1.11 -6.82 20.25
C ASP A 47 -0.16 -7.54 19.77
N ASN A 48 -0.68 -7.20 18.58
CA ASN A 48 -1.98 -7.68 18.08
C ASN A 48 -1.89 -8.64 16.89
N GLU A 49 -0.75 -8.75 16.23
CA GLU A 49 -0.61 -9.58 15.03
C GLU A 49 -0.68 -11.07 15.36
N ASP A 50 -1.37 -11.83 14.53
CA ASP A 50 -1.45 -13.28 14.63
C ASP A 50 -0.28 -13.92 13.88
N THR A 51 0.64 -14.55 14.63
CA THR A 51 1.85 -15.17 14.10
C THR A 51 1.66 -16.61 13.66
N THR A 52 0.43 -17.15 13.75
CA THR A 52 0.14 -18.56 13.44
C THR A 52 -0.14 -18.82 11.95
N TRP A 53 -0.28 -17.78 11.13
CA TRP A 53 -0.62 -17.89 9.72
C TRP A 53 0.24 -16.95 8.85
N MET A 54 0.72 -17.43 7.69
CA MET A 54 1.56 -16.65 6.75
C MET A 54 2.95 -16.22 7.27
N TRP A 55 3.52 -16.95 8.22
CA TRP A 55 4.88 -16.73 8.72
C TRP A 55 5.72 -18.00 8.54
N ASP A 56 6.98 -17.84 8.14
CA ASP A 56 7.99 -18.89 8.18
C ASP A 56 8.98 -18.62 9.31
N HIS A 57 9.17 -19.60 10.17
CA HIS A 57 10.06 -19.53 11.34
C HIS A 57 11.35 -20.32 11.15
N SER A 58 11.67 -20.71 9.91
CA SER A 58 12.87 -21.51 9.65
C SER A 58 14.15 -20.75 9.98
N GLU A 59 14.27 -19.46 9.59
CA GLU A 59 15.43 -18.60 9.88
C GLU A 59 15.14 -17.13 9.46
N PRO A 60 15.87 -16.13 9.99
CA PRO A 60 15.98 -15.74 11.40
C PRO A 60 14.65 -15.15 11.91
N THR A 61 14.42 -15.18 13.23
CA THR A 61 13.19 -14.64 13.84
C THR A 61 13.42 -13.43 14.76
N ILE A 62 12.32 -12.82 15.21
CA ILE A 62 12.26 -11.73 16.20
C ILE A 62 11.35 -12.18 17.34
N GLN A 63 11.89 -12.17 18.56
CA GLN A 63 11.09 -12.31 19.77
C GLN A 63 10.55 -10.93 20.21
N TYR A 64 9.25 -10.83 20.44
CA TYR A 64 8.62 -9.64 21.02
C TYR A 64 7.51 -10.07 21.99
N GLY A 65 7.76 -9.87 23.29
CA GLY A 65 6.92 -10.46 24.33
C GLY A 65 6.90 -11.98 24.22
N GLU A 66 5.70 -12.57 24.20
CA GLU A 66 5.49 -14.01 24.05
C GLU A 66 5.42 -14.46 22.58
N LYS A 67 5.49 -13.52 21.62
CA LYS A 67 5.35 -13.81 20.20
C LYS A 67 6.69 -13.90 19.49
N GLU A 68 6.72 -14.78 18.49
CA GLU A 68 7.85 -14.96 17.59
C GLU A 68 7.44 -14.64 16.15
N PHE A 69 8.15 -13.69 15.54
CA PHE A 69 7.93 -13.23 14.18
C PHE A 69 9.06 -13.72 13.28
N GLY A 70 8.70 -14.50 12.26
CA GLY A 70 9.64 -14.95 11.24
C GLY A 70 9.54 -14.15 9.94
N THR A 71 9.89 -14.80 8.84
CA THR A 71 9.73 -14.24 7.49
C THR A 71 8.24 -14.20 7.15
N LEU A 72 7.73 -13.02 6.78
CA LEU A 72 6.35 -12.90 6.35
C LEU A 72 6.19 -13.48 4.93
N LEU A 73 5.36 -14.50 4.79
CA LEU A 73 5.06 -15.18 3.52
C LEU A 73 3.82 -14.56 2.83
N GLY A 74 2.99 -13.88 3.60
CA GLY A 74 1.80 -13.19 3.09
C GLY A 74 2.11 -11.77 2.64
N ALA A 75 1.67 -11.38 1.45
CA ALA A 75 1.78 -9.97 1.01
C ALA A 75 0.47 -9.21 1.17
N GLY A 76 -0.21 -8.88 0.06
CA GLY A 76 -1.45 -8.10 0.09
C GLY A 76 -2.56 -8.75 0.91
N GLN A 77 -2.58 -10.08 0.97
CA GLN A 77 -3.53 -10.83 1.80
C GLN A 77 -3.23 -10.67 3.30
N HIS A 78 -1.95 -10.72 3.68
CA HIS A 78 -1.54 -10.38 5.05
C HIS A 78 -1.89 -8.93 5.38
N LEU A 79 -1.58 -7.98 4.51
CA LEU A 79 -1.96 -6.58 4.73
C LEU A 79 -3.46 -6.44 5.03
N ARG A 80 -4.34 -7.11 4.28
CA ARG A 80 -5.79 -7.00 4.48
C ARG A 80 -6.26 -7.47 5.87
N TYR A 81 -5.62 -8.48 6.44
CA TYR A 81 -6.00 -9.04 7.74
C TYR A 81 -5.04 -8.66 8.88
N SER A 82 -4.01 -7.88 8.55
CA SER A 82 -3.02 -7.44 9.53
C SER A 82 -3.66 -6.52 10.56
N SER A 83 -3.21 -6.69 11.80
CA SER A 83 -3.54 -5.81 12.91
C SER A 83 -3.07 -4.36 12.70
N LEU A 84 -2.15 -4.10 11.78
CA LEU A 84 -1.59 -2.76 11.53
C LEU A 84 -2.68 -1.75 11.17
N PHE A 85 -3.64 -2.10 10.30
CA PHE A 85 -4.73 -1.20 9.95
C PHE A 85 -5.65 -0.92 11.15
N GLY A 86 -5.90 -1.91 12.00
CA GLY A 86 -6.61 -1.73 13.27
C GLY A 86 -5.89 -0.76 14.20
N CYS A 87 -4.57 -0.90 14.33
CA CYS A 87 -3.73 0.01 15.11
C CYS A 87 -3.74 1.45 14.57
N ILE A 88 -3.67 1.63 13.25
CA ILE A 88 -3.75 2.94 12.59
C ILE A 88 -5.13 3.57 12.82
N ASN A 89 -6.22 2.81 12.64
CA ASN A 89 -7.58 3.29 12.85
C ASN A 89 -7.81 3.71 14.31
N ASN A 90 -7.34 2.90 15.26
CA ASN A 90 -7.42 3.21 16.69
C ASN A 90 -6.61 4.47 17.03
N TYR A 91 -5.41 4.61 16.49
CA TYR A 91 -4.57 5.79 16.70
C TYR A 91 -5.21 7.06 16.13
N ALA A 92 -5.81 6.96 14.94
CA ALA A 92 -6.52 8.04 14.27
C ALA A 92 -7.89 8.38 14.91
N VAL A 93 -8.27 7.69 16.00
CA VAL A 93 -9.56 7.85 16.70
C VAL A 93 -10.74 7.66 15.75
N VAL A 94 -10.60 6.75 14.78
CA VAL A 94 -11.68 6.38 13.87
C VAL A 94 -12.61 5.42 14.60
N ASN A 95 -13.88 5.78 14.73
CA ASN A 95 -14.87 4.92 15.39
C ASN A 95 -15.33 3.80 14.45
N ILE A 96 -14.73 2.61 14.59
CA ILE A 96 -15.03 1.41 13.78
C ILE A 96 -16.41 0.81 14.14
N ALA A 97 -17.10 1.28 15.20
CA ALA A 97 -18.34 0.69 15.70
C ALA A 97 -19.53 0.71 14.70
N SER A 98 -19.45 1.50 13.63
CA SER A 98 -20.34 1.34 12.48
C SER A 98 -19.69 0.41 11.46
N GLY A 99 -20.27 -0.78 11.22
CA GLY A 99 -19.81 -1.86 10.32
C GLY A 99 -19.60 -1.46 8.84
N GLY A 100 -18.72 -0.49 8.63
CA GLY A 100 -18.63 0.41 7.49
C GLY A 100 -17.26 1.05 7.33
N ALA A 101 -16.43 1.08 8.39
CA ALA A 101 -15.10 1.64 8.30
C ALA A 101 -14.24 0.89 7.27
N ASP A 102 -13.60 1.63 6.38
CA ASP A 102 -12.64 1.11 5.41
C ASP A 102 -11.34 0.77 6.15
N VAL A 103 -10.63 -0.28 5.73
CA VAL A 103 -9.30 -0.62 6.28
C VAL A 103 -8.31 0.54 6.12
N LEU A 104 -8.55 1.44 5.15
CA LEU A 104 -7.72 2.62 4.89
C LEU A 104 -8.21 3.91 5.60
N GLU A 105 -9.32 3.89 6.34
CA GLU A 105 -9.91 5.11 6.92
C GLU A 105 -8.97 5.86 7.88
N GLY A 106 -8.23 5.13 8.73
CA GLY A 106 -7.23 5.74 9.61
C GLY A 106 -6.06 6.35 8.85
N LEU A 107 -5.63 5.74 7.74
CA LEU A 107 -4.62 6.36 6.86
C LEU A 107 -5.14 7.65 6.23
N GLN A 108 -6.42 7.69 5.83
CA GLN A 108 -7.05 8.89 5.30
C GLN A 108 -7.13 10.00 6.35
N SER A 109 -7.51 9.64 7.58
CA SER A 109 -7.57 10.57 8.71
C SER A 109 -6.19 11.15 9.05
N LEU A 110 -5.15 10.32 9.10
CA LEU A 110 -3.77 10.78 9.39
C LEU A 110 -3.19 11.61 8.25
N SER A 111 -3.35 11.18 7.01
CA SER A 111 -2.76 11.88 5.86
C SER A 111 -3.56 13.11 5.42
N GLY A 112 -4.87 13.17 5.73
CA GLY A 112 -5.79 14.12 5.11
C GLY A 112 -6.03 13.87 3.62
N ILE A 113 -5.59 12.71 3.09
CA ILE A 113 -5.66 12.36 1.67
C ILE A 113 -6.67 11.22 1.50
N PRO A 114 -7.66 11.34 0.60
CA PRO A 114 -8.64 10.28 0.40
C PRO A 114 -7.96 9.03 -0.17
N ALA A 115 -8.40 7.87 0.32
CA ALA A 115 -8.05 6.57 -0.22
C ALA A 115 -9.23 6.10 -1.05
N TYR A 116 -8.96 5.75 -2.31
CA TYR A 116 -9.98 5.19 -3.18
C TYR A 116 -9.91 3.67 -3.06
N GLN A 117 -11.01 3.06 -2.64
CA GLN A 117 -11.20 1.62 -2.67
C GLN A 117 -12.67 1.36 -2.98
N GLU A 118 -12.98 0.77 -4.13
CA GLU A 118 -14.35 0.36 -4.38
C GLU A 118 -14.62 -0.93 -3.59
N ARG A 119 -15.67 -0.92 -2.76
CA ARG A 119 -16.04 -2.09 -1.94
C ARG A 119 -16.55 -3.20 -2.85
N GLN A 120 -15.93 -4.39 -2.74
CA GLN A 120 -16.47 -5.59 -3.36
C GLN A 120 -17.73 -6.06 -2.62
N GLY A 121 -18.88 -5.95 -3.28
CA GLY A 121 -20.17 -6.44 -2.79
C GLY A 121 -20.83 -7.36 -3.81
N GLY A 122 -20.75 -8.67 -3.57
CA GLY A 122 -21.60 -9.72 -4.18
C GLY A 122 -21.07 -10.42 -5.45
N GLY A 123 -20.06 -9.87 -6.10
CA GLY A 123 -19.35 -10.46 -7.25
C GLY A 123 -17.96 -9.84 -7.40
N TYR A 124 -17.12 -10.38 -8.29
CA TYR A 124 -15.87 -9.72 -8.65
C TYR A 124 -16.22 -8.33 -9.20
N SER A 125 -15.86 -7.25 -8.49
CA SER A 125 -15.96 -5.91 -9.08
C SER A 125 -15.08 -5.88 -10.33
N GLU A 126 -15.67 -5.48 -11.46
CA GLU A 126 -14.92 -5.20 -12.69
C GLU A 126 -14.17 -3.87 -12.59
N GLU A 127 -14.48 -3.03 -11.59
CA GLU A 127 -13.75 -1.80 -11.36
C GLU A 127 -12.40 -2.12 -10.70
N VAL A 128 -11.36 -1.67 -11.38
CA VAL A 128 -10.00 -1.74 -10.89
C VAL A 128 -9.91 -0.83 -9.67
N ASN A 129 -9.48 -1.37 -8.53
CA ASN A 129 -9.18 -0.56 -7.33
C ASN A 129 -8.15 0.53 -7.65
N TYR A 130 -8.59 1.76 -7.88
CA TYR A 130 -7.72 2.92 -8.11
C TYR A 130 -7.05 3.34 -6.81
N TYR A 131 -5.74 3.60 -6.82
CA TYR A 131 -5.06 4.16 -5.65
C TYR A 131 -4.84 5.65 -5.85
N ASN A 132 -4.93 6.43 -4.77
CA ASN A 132 -4.60 7.84 -4.82
C ASN A 132 -3.07 8.01 -4.84
N PRO A 133 -2.46 8.51 -5.94
CA PRO A 133 -1.01 8.68 -6.00
C PRO A 133 -0.46 9.62 -4.92
N ALA A 134 -1.25 10.61 -4.48
CA ALA A 134 -0.85 11.50 -3.40
C ALA A 134 -0.70 10.76 -2.06
N LEU A 135 -1.53 9.73 -1.82
CA LEU A 135 -1.40 8.89 -0.63
C LEU A 135 -0.12 8.05 -0.68
N ILE A 136 0.23 7.53 -1.87
CA ILE A 136 1.48 6.77 -2.07
C ILE A 136 2.70 7.66 -1.83
N ASP A 137 2.68 8.89 -2.36
CA ASP A 137 3.77 9.85 -2.14
C ASP A 137 3.85 10.29 -0.66
N TRP A 138 2.71 10.49 0.02
CA TRP A 138 2.69 10.76 1.46
C TRP A 138 3.28 9.60 2.27
N ILE A 139 2.94 8.35 1.94
CA ILE A 139 3.55 7.17 2.58
C ILE A 139 5.06 7.18 2.36
N ALA A 140 5.52 7.51 1.14
CA ALA A 140 6.94 7.58 0.85
C ALA A 140 7.65 8.60 1.75
N ASP A 141 7.02 9.74 2.04
CA ASP A 141 7.57 10.78 2.93
C ASP A 141 7.52 10.44 4.42
N ASN A 142 6.80 9.36 4.76
CA ASN A 142 6.59 8.87 6.12
C ASN A 142 7.16 7.45 6.29
N ILE A 143 8.32 7.16 5.69
CA ILE A 143 9.05 5.91 5.99
C ILE A 143 9.88 6.14 7.27
N PRO A 144 9.76 5.31 8.31
CA PRO A 144 10.54 5.47 9.54
C PRO A 144 12.04 5.33 9.28
N SER A 145 12.87 5.89 10.16
CA SER A 145 14.32 5.66 10.10
C SER A 145 14.63 4.19 10.40
N PRO A 146 15.58 3.55 9.70
CA PRO A 146 16.01 2.18 10.02
C PRO A 146 16.55 2.02 11.44
N SER A 147 17.15 3.08 11.99
CA SER A 147 17.70 3.11 13.35
C SER A 147 16.66 3.36 14.44
N LEU A 148 15.44 3.72 14.06
CA LEU A 148 14.36 3.98 15.01
C LEU A 148 14.01 2.68 15.76
N GLN A 149 13.94 2.77 17.08
CA GLN A 149 13.61 1.64 17.93
C GLN A 149 12.09 1.47 18.05
N ILE A 150 11.62 0.25 17.81
CA ILE A 150 10.27 -0.21 18.12
C ILE A 150 10.22 -0.61 19.60
N ALA A 151 11.22 -1.38 20.06
CA ALA A 151 11.45 -1.82 21.44
C ALA A 151 12.95 -1.89 21.76
N GLU A 152 13.32 -2.22 23.01
CA GLU A 152 14.70 -2.16 23.53
C GLU A 152 15.74 -2.87 22.65
N ASN A 153 15.36 -3.96 21.96
CA ASN A 153 16.24 -4.72 21.06
C ASN A 153 15.63 -4.96 19.68
N LEU A 154 14.71 -4.10 19.26
CA LEU A 154 14.02 -4.24 17.98
C LEU A 154 13.95 -2.89 17.28
N SER A 155 14.73 -2.75 16.21
CA SER A 155 14.67 -1.59 15.32
C SER A 155 13.79 -1.88 14.10
N PHE A 156 13.40 -0.82 13.39
CA PHE A 156 12.74 -0.96 12.09
C PHE A 156 13.64 -1.67 11.06
N GLN A 157 14.97 -1.51 11.10
CA GLN A 157 15.87 -2.27 10.22
C GLN A 157 15.74 -3.76 10.48
N ARG A 158 15.78 -4.19 11.76
CA ARG A 158 15.68 -5.60 12.12
C ARG A 158 14.31 -6.18 11.71
N ALA A 159 13.24 -5.43 11.93
CA ALA A 159 11.90 -5.82 11.47
C ALA A 159 11.84 -5.97 9.94
N TYR A 160 12.43 -5.03 9.18
CA TYR A 160 12.52 -5.15 7.72
C TYR A 160 13.29 -6.41 7.29
N ASP A 161 14.50 -6.61 7.83
CA ASP A 161 15.40 -7.70 7.41
C ASP A 161 14.80 -9.08 7.61
N VAL A 162 14.08 -9.26 8.72
CA VAL A 162 13.44 -10.53 9.10
C VAL A 162 12.07 -10.67 8.45
N MET A 163 11.18 -9.70 8.65
CA MET A 163 9.76 -9.90 8.35
C MET A 163 9.45 -9.55 6.89
N PHE A 164 9.95 -8.41 6.39
CA PHE A 164 9.37 -7.78 5.19
C PHE A 164 10.27 -7.83 3.95
N ARG A 165 11.58 -8.03 4.11
CA ARG A 165 12.58 -7.95 3.04
C ARG A 165 12.23 -8.85 1.86
N ARG A 166 11.84 -10.10 2.12
CA ARG A 166 11.47 -11.06 1.08
C ARG A 166 10.36 -10.52 0.17
N ASN A 167 9.24 -10.10 0.73
CA ASN A 167 8.10 -9.60 -0.05
C ASN A 167 8.43 -8.29 -0.79
N ALA A 168 9.25 -7.43 -0.19
CA ALA A 168 9.73 -6.21 -0.84
C ALA A 168 10.62 -6.55 -2.06
N HIS A 169 11.52 -7.52 -1.94
CA HIS A 169 12.37 -8.02 -3.03
C HIS A 169 11.52 -8.58 -4.17
N ILE A 170 10.59 -9.48 -3.86
CA ILE A 170 9.69 -10.10 -4.85
C ILE A 170 8.92 -9.01 -5.60
N LEU A 171 8.33 -8.04 -4.89
CA LEU A 171 7.62 -6.92 -5.53
C LEU A 171 8.52 -6.16 -6.51
N ALA A 172 9.70 -5.74 -6.07
CA ALA A 172 10.58 -4.90 -6.88
C ALA A 172 11.15 -5.64 -8.10
N LEU A 173 11.61 -6.87 -7.90
CA LEU A 173 12.19 -7.70 -8.95
C LEU A 173 11.15 -8.13 -9.98
N SER A 174 9.92 -8.47 -9.54
CA SER A 174 8.79 -8.72 -10.46
C SER A 174 8.51 -7.52 -11.35
N TYR A 175 8.48 -6.31 -10.79
CA TYR A 175 8.26 -5.13 -11.61
C TYR A 175 9.40 -4.88 -12.60
N ALA A 176 10.65 -4.98 -12.14
CA ALA A 176 11.82 -4.82 -12.99
C ALA A 176 11.78 -5.82 -14.17
N GLU A 177 11.42 -7.08 -13.91
CA GLU A 177 11.28 -8.12 -14.92
C GLU A 177 10.14 -7.81 -15.92
N LEU A 178 8.97 -7.38 -15.43
CA LEU A 178 7.84 -7.00 -16.29
C LEU A 178 8.15 -5.81 -17.20
N GLN A 179 9.01 -4.90 -16.74
CA GLN A 179 9.48 -3.75 -17.52
C GLN A 179 10.52 -4.15 -18.58
N LYS A 180 11.21 -5.29 -18.42
CA LYS A 180 12.18 -5.76 -19.43
C LYS A 180 11.49 -5.93 -20.77
N ASN A 181 12.17 -5.49 -21.83
CA ASN A 181 11.69 -5.55 -23.21
C ASN A 181 10.43 -4.70 -23.50
N GLY A 182 10.03 -3.78 -22.59
CA GLY A 182 8.95 -2.82 -22.84
C GLY A 182 7.56 -3.44 -22.96
N LYS A 183 7.36 -4.68 -22.49
CA LYS A 183 6.10 -5.43 -22.63
C LYS A 183 5.06 -5.12 -21.56
N PHE A 184 5.42 -4.38 -20.51
CA PHE A 184 4.53 -4.13 -19.38
C PHE A 184 3.15 -3.61 -19.80
N ARG A 185 3.09 -2.59 -20.65
CA ARG A 185 1.80 -2.03 -21.13
C ARG A 185 0.95 -3.06 -21.87
N ASN A 186 1.56 -3.92 -22.68
CA ASN A 186 0.84 -4.99 -23.37
C ASN A 186 0.27 -6.01 -22.38
N LEU A 187 1.02 -6.36 -21.33
CA LEU A 187 0.53 -7.26 -20.28
C LEU A 187 -0.61 -6.62 -19.46
N VAL A 188 -0.55 -5.31 -19.22
CA VAL A 188 -1.65 -4.56 -18.56
C VAL A 188 -2.92 -4.64 -19.40
N GLU A 189 -2.83 -4.41 -20.71
CA GLU A 189 -3.99 -4.54 -21.61
C GLU A 189 -4.50 -5.99 -21.71
N GLN A 190 -3.61 -6.98 -21.73
CA GLN A 190 -4.02 -8.39 -21.68
C GLN A 190 -4.78 -8.69 -20.39
N TYR A 191 -4.27 -8.24 -19.24
CA TYR A 191 -4.94 -8.43 -17.94
C TYR A 191 -6.29 -7.71 -17.90
N LYS A 192 -6.38 -6.48 -18.40
CA LYS A 192 -7.63 -5.71 -18.49
C LYS A 192 -8.70 -6.46 -19.28
N ASN A 193 -8.33 -7.06 -20.41
CA ASN A 193 -9.27 -7.71 -21.31
C ASN A 193 -9.48 -9.22 -21.01
N ALA A 194 -8.70 -9.79 -20.09
CA ALA A 194 -8.84 -11.17 -19.67
C ALA A 194 -10.11 -11.39 -18.81
N PRO A 195 -10.86 -12.48 -19.04
CA PRO A 195 -11.91 -12.96 -18.13
C PRO A 195 -11.42 -13.13 -16.69
N GLY A 196 -12.32 -13.09 -15.71
CA GLY A 196 -11.98 -13.21 -14.29
C GLY A 196 -11.12 -14.44 -13.95
N ASN A 197 -11.48 -15.62 -14.48
CA ASN A 197 -10.71 -16.85 -14.27
C ASN A 197 -9.31 -16.78 -14.90
N ASP A 198 -9.16 -16.15 -16.05
CA ASP A 198 -7.88 -15.99 -16.73
C ASP A 198 -6.97 -15.02 -15.95
N ARG A 199 -7.54 -13.93 -15.40
CA ARG A 199 -6.81 -13.02 -14.50
C ARG A 199 -6.30 -13.75 -13.24
N VAL A 200 -7.08 -14.69 -12.71
CA VAL A 200 -6.65 -15.54 -11.59
C VAL A 200 -5.54 -16.50 -12.04
N ALA A 201 -5.69 -17.15 -13.19
CA ALA A 201 -4.70 -18.06 -13.74
C ALA A 201 -3.35 -17.38 -14.04
N MET A 202 -3.36 -16.11 -14.45
CA MET A 202 -2.15 -15.32 -14.72
C MET A 202 -1.19 -15.27 -13.54
N LYS A 203 -1.67 -15.34 -12.28
CA LYS A 203 -0.79 -15.33 -11.10
C LYS A 203 0.07 -16.60 -11.00
N TYR A 204 -0.32 -17.70 -11.64
CA TYR A 204 0.43 -18.96 -11.64
C TYR A 204 1.34 -19.10 -12.86
N THR A 205 1.12 -18.33 -13.92
CA THR A 205 1.89 -18.44 -15.18
C THR A 205 2.88 -17.30 -15.36
N LEU A 206 2.55 -16.09 -14.92
CA LEU A 206 3.44 -14.96 -15.07
C LEU A 206 4.63 -15.12 -14.14
N LEU A 207 5.83 -14.99 -14.71
CA LEU A 207 7.09 -15.03 -13.96
C LEU A 207 7.32 -16.34 -13.19
N ALA A 208 6.64 -17.44 -13.57
CA ALA A 208 6.82 -18.75 -12.94
C ALA A 208 8.29 -19.22 -12.96
N ASP A 209 9.02 -18.92 -14.03
CA ASP A 209 10.44 -19.26 -14.20
C ASP A 209 11.38 -18.12 -13.77
N ALA A 210 10.87 -17.11 -13.04
CA ALA A 210 11.70 -15.98 -12.65
C ALA A 210 12.78 -16.38 -11.64
N PRO A 211 14.01 -15.85 -11.77
CA PRO A 211 15.16 -16.29 -10.97
C PRO A 211 15.11 -15.91 -9.48
N TYR A 212 14.03 -15.26 -9.04
CA TYR A 212 13.80 -14.82 -7.67
C TYR A 212 12.57 -15.47 -7.04
N ASN A 213 12.06 -16.55 -7.65
CA ASN A 213 11.24 -17.52 -6.91
C ASN A 213 12.15 -18.31 -5.98
N ASP A 214 12.01 -18.08 -4.67
CA ASP A 214 12.74 -18.81 -3.64
C ASP A 214 11.98 -20.09 -3.24
N THR A 215 12.58 -20.92 -2.39
CA THR A 215 11.94 -22.14 -1.88
C THR A 215 10.65 -21.84 -1.12
N LEU A 216 10.63 -20.70 -0.43
CA LEU A 216 9.46 -20.21 0.27
C LEU A 216 8.38 -19.68 -0.67
N SER A 217 8.57 -19.62 -2.00
CA SER A 217 7.55 -19.27 -3.00
C SER A 217 6.73 -20.46 -3.48
N SER A 218 7.19 -21.70 -3.21
CA SER A 218 6.47 -22.92 -3.60
C SER A 218 5.62 -23.55 -2.50
N ASP A 219 5.82 -23.13 -1.24
CA ASP A 219 5.12 -23.71 -0.10
C ASP A 219 3.70 -23.13 0.01
N GLU A 220 2.67 -23.97 0.10
CA GLU A 220 1.31 -23.48 0.38
C GLU A 220 1.21 -23.11 1.86
N ASN A 221 1.09 -21.80 2.15
CA ASN A 221 1.34 -21.26 3.49
C ASN A 221 0.08 -20.80 4.24
N ASP A 222 -1.10 -21.04 3.67
CA ASP A 222 -2.37 -20.86 4.37
C ASP A 222 -3.40 -21.92 3.96
N GLN A 223 -4.52 -21.96 4.69
CA GLN A 223 -5.67 -22.82 4.41
C GLN A 223 -6.36 -22.56 3.05
N TYR A 224 -5.94 -21.51 2.33
CA TYR A 224 -6.44 -21.12 1.02
C TYR A 224 -5.40 -21.36 -0.10
N GLY A 225 -4.27 -22.01 0.20
CA GLY A 225 -3.18 -22.27 -0.76
C GLY A 225 -2.45 -21.00 -1.20
N TYR A 226 -2.40 -19.97 -0.37
CA TYR A 226 -1.81 -18.67 -0.70
C TYR A 226 -0.35 -18.58 -0.25
N ASN A 227 0.50 -18.17 -1.18
CA ASN A 227 1.88 -17.78 -0.94
C ASN A 227 2.21 -16.57 -1.80
N PHE A 228 2.91 -15.59 -1.26
CA PHE A 228 3.37 -14.49 -2.07
C PHE A 228 4.61 -14.86 -2.87
N ASP A 229 4.39 -15.10 -4.15
CA ASP A 229 5.40 -15.37 -5.16
C ASP A 229 5.49 -14.24 -6.21
N SER A 230 6.37 -14.43 -7.19
CA SER A 230 6.59 -13.48 -8.29
C SER A 230 5.36 -13.25 -9.18
N GLY A 231 4.51 -14.25 -9.37
CA GLY A 231 3.30 -14.16 -10.19
C GLY A 231 2.17 -13.41 -9.48
N HIS A 232 2.04 -13.59 -8.16
CA HIS A 232 1.18 -12.76 -7.32
C HIS A 232 1.63 -11.30 -7.36
N ALA A 233 2.93 -11.04 -7.22
CA ALA A 233 3.50 -9.70 -7.40
C ALA A 233 3.28 -9.16 -8.82
N ALA A 234 3.39 -10.00 -9.85
CA ALA A 234 3.14 -9.59 -11.23
C ALA A 234 1.71 -9.08 -11.41
N THR A 235 0.71 -9.83 -10.94
CA THR A 235 -0.69 -9.38 -11.05
C THR A 235 -0.97 -8.13 -10.21
N PHE A 236 -0.26 -7.92 -9.09
CA PHE A 236 -0.29 -6.65 -8.37
C PHE A 236 0.17 -5.49 -9.26
N TRP A 237 1.30 -5.63 -9.95
CA TRP A 237 1.79 -4.60 -10.87
C TRP A 237 0.87 -4.35 -12.05
N LEU A 238 0.25 -5.39 -12.58
CA LEU A 238 -0.72 -5.24 -13.66
C LEU A 238 -1.92 -4.39 -13.19
N ARG A 239 -2.44 -4.63 -11.99
CA ARG A 239 -3.48 -3.77 -11.37
C ARG A 239 -3.02 -2.33 -11.19
N ARG A 240 -1.76 -2.11 -10.79
CA ARG A 240 -1.13 -0.77 -10.71
C ARG A 240 -0.85 -0.13 -12.07
N GLY A 241 -0.81 -0.93 -13.13
CA GLY A 241 -0.72 -0.44 -14.50
C GLY A 241 -2.05 0.11 -15.00
N LEU A 242 -3.17 -0.45 -14.54
CA LEU A 242 -4.53 -0.02 -14.91
C LEU A 242 -4.92 1.32 -14.30
N ASP A 243 -4.42 1.63 -13.10
CA ASP A 243 -4.64 2.92 -12.43
C ASP A 243 -3.46 3.89 -12.58
N ASP A 244 -2.48 3.54 -13.41
CA ASP A 244 -1.25 4.30 -13.66
C ASP A 244 -0.38 4.61 -12.43
N THR A 245 -0.63 3.99 -11.26
CA THR A 245 0.15 4.25 -10.04
C THR A 245 1.40 3.37 -9.89
N HIS A 246 1.62 2.41 -10.80
CA HIS A 246 2.81 1.53 -10.82
C HIS A 246 4.14 2.30 -10.65
N ALA A 247 4.31 3.44 -11.31
CA ALA A 247 5.52 4.24 -11.17
C ALA A 247 5.68 4.85 -9.75
N ASN A 248 4.59 5.34 -9.14
CA ASN A 248 4.59 5.87 -7.78
C ASN A 248 4.93 4.79 -6.76
N VAL A 249 4.32 3.61 -6.87
CA VAL A 249 4.61 2.48 -5.98
C VAL A 249 6.07 2.02 -6.14
N PHE A 250 6.59 1.96 -7.37
CA PHE A 250 7.99 1.58 -7.58
C PHE A 250 8.98 2.64 -7.05
N LYS A 251 8.63 3.93 -7.15
CA LYS A 251 9.37 5.01 -6.51
C LYS A 251 9.38 4.85 -4.98
N LEU A 252 8.24 4.52 -4.38
CA LEU A 252 8.13 4.22 -2.94
C LEU A 252 9.05 3.05 -2.55
N LEU A 253 9.01 1.94 -3.28
CA LEU A 253 9.90 0.79 -3.03
C LEU A 253 11.39 1.17 -3.12
N LYS A 254 11.78 1.92 -4.15
CA LYS A 254 13.17 2.43 -4.26
C LYS A 254 13.56 3.31 -3.07
N LYS A 255 12.63 4.09 -2.51
CA LYS A 255 12.88 4.87 -1.29
C LYS A 255 13.08 3.96 -0.07
N VAL A 256 12.27 2.91 0.07
CA VAL A 256 12.49 1.87 1.11
C VAL A 256 13.88 1.25 0.95
N PHE A 257 14.28 0.80 -0.24
CA PHE A 257 15.60 0.21 -0.44
C PHE A 257 16.75 1.21 -0.23
N SER A 258 16.56 2.49 -0.55
CA SER A 258 17.57 3.50 -0.24
C SER A 258 17.86 3.66 1.25
N LEU A 259 16.90 3.32 2.11
CA LEU A 259 17.02 3.38 3.55
C LEU A 259 17.44 2.03 4.15
N TYR A 260 16.84 0.93 3.70
CA TYR A 260 16.93 -0.38 4.35
C TYR A 260 17.78 -1.42 3.59
N ASP A 261 17.97 -1.26 2.29
CA ASP A 261 18.54 -2.30 1.43
C ASP A 261 19.26 -1.73 0.20
N SER A 262 20.40 -1.10 0.46
CA SER A 262 21.18 -0.46 -0.61
C SER A 262 21.74 -1.45 -1.64
N GLU A 263 21.82 -2.73 -1.31
CA GLU A 263 22.31 -3.76 -2.23
C GLU A 263 21.27 -4.10 -3.29
N LEU A 264 20.02 -4.32 -2.89
CA LEU A 264 18.95 -4.51 -3.86
C LEU A 264 18.79 -3.27 -4.74
N LEU A 265 18.84 -2.07 -4.16
CA LEU A 265 18.71 -0.82 -4.93
C LEU A 265 19.73 -0.72 -6.07
N LYS A 266 20.98 -1.17 -5.87
CA LYS A 266 22.02 -1.15 -6.92
C LYS A 266 21.76 -2.13 -8.07
N ARG A 267 20.90 -3.13 -7.86
CA ARG A 267 20.57 -4.18 -8.85
C ARG A 267 19.35 -3.82 -9.70
N LEU A 268 18.54 -2.83 -9.29
CA LEU A 268 17.34 -2.34 -9.97
C LEU A 268 17.68 -1.23 -10.96
#